data_AF-A0A4Z0A6Y6-F1
#
_entry.id   AF-A0A4Z0A6Y6-F1
#
_cell.length_a   1.000
_cell.length_b   1.000
_cell.length_c   1.000
_cell.angle_alpha   90.00
_cell.angle_beta   90.00
_cell.angle_gamma   90.00
#
_symmetry.space_group_name_H-M   'P 1'
#
loop_
_entity.id
_entity.type
_entity.pdbx_description
1 polymer ?
#
loop_
_entity_poly.entity_id
_entity_poly.type
_entity_poly.pdbx_seq_one_letter_code
_entity_poly.pdbx_strand_id
1 'polypeptide(L)'
;MRRRRALRLREVDFGINFTFGAELGPWNRVGAITIKNFDGESCHAVQVLRPAELTMEYPCVGKLEKFVPYPGLQKLDVTVPQLFHVRLCKSFFDFVKTPGLEFSAFVGNPREYKLQHMSAWRDLRKSLPVAFNSVDLTQFNVKRTGWTGATISSVKAGEKPECQAHIPEPEQDLQEEELQAMYGWRAARKLHEHEA
;
A
#
# COMPACT_ATOMS: atom_id res chain seq x y z
N MET A 1 -46.90 22.24 13.38
CA MET A 1 -45.50 22.56 13.74
C MET A 1 -44.67 21.27 13.75
N ARG A 2 -43.77 21.07 12.77
CA ARG A 2 -42.85 19.91 12.74
C ARG A 2 -41.54 20.28 13.46
N ARG A 3 -41.21 19.58 14.54
CA ARG A 3 -39.93 19.74 15.25
C ARG A 3 -38.79 19.29 14.34
N ARG A 4 -37.88 20.22 14.00
CA ARG A 4 -36.60 19.89 13.36
C ARG A 4 -35.76 19.10 14.37
N ARG A 5 -35.40 17.86 14.04
CA ARG A 5 -34.40 17.10 14.80
C ARG A 5 -33.06 17.81 14.63
N ALA A 6 -32.41 18.15 15.75
CA ALA A 6 -31.03 18.61 15.75
C ALA A 6 -30.15 17.49 15.15
N LEU A 7 -29.45 17.82 14.06
CA LEU A 7 -28.37 16.99 13.53
C LEU A 7 -27.30 16.89 14.62
N ARG A 8 -27.15 15.71 15.23
CA ARG A 8 -25.97 15.39 16.03
C ARG A 8 -24.79 15.35 15.06
N LEU A 9 -23.88 16.33 15.17
CA LEU A 9 -22.58 16.24 14.55
C LEU A 9 -21.91 14.96 15.09
N ARG A 10 -21.50 14.07 14.18
CA ARG A 10 -20.71 12.90 14.53
C ARG A 10 -19.28 13.39 14.73
N GLU A 11 -18.77 13.17 15.92
CA GLU A 11 -17.37 13.40 16.26
C GLU A 11 -16.55 12.33 15.53
N VAL A 12 -15.60 12.76 14.69
CA VAL A 12 -14.65 11.88 14.01
C VAL A 12 -13.31 12.13 14.69
N ASP A 13 -12.83 11.13 15.43
CA ASP A 13 -11.52 11.18 16.08
C ASP A 13 -10.41 11.00 15.04
N PHE A 14 -9.77 12.10 14.67
CA PHE A 14 -8.56 12.06 13.86
C PHE A 14 -7.32 12.03 14.78
N GLY A 15 -6.56 10.94 14.74
CA GLY A 15 -5.20 10.93 15.29
C GLY A 15 -4.24 11.62 14.32
N ILE A 16 -4.10 12.94 14.41
CA ILE A 16 -3.19 13.71 13.55
C ILE A 16 -1.92 14.04 14.34
N ASN A 17 -0.79 13.47 13.92
CA ASN A 17 0.52 13.87 14.41
C ASN A 17 1.05 15.01 13.53
N PHE A 18 1.20 16.19 14.12
CA PHE A 18 1.89 17.31 13.50
C PHE A 18 3.31 17.38 14.03
N THR A 19 4.30 17.33 13.14
CA THR A 19 5.71 17.58 13.47
C THR A 19 6.06 19.02 13.09
N PHE A 20 6.59 19.78 14.03
CA PHE A 20 6.90 21.20 13.86
C PHE A 20 8.42 21.42 13.81
N GLY A 21 8.87 22.36 12.97
CA GLY A 21 10.22 22.93 13.06
C GLY A 21 10.34 23.83 14.30
N ALA A 22 11.57 24.06 14.76
CA ALA A 22 11.86 24.82 15.98
C ALA A 22 11.40 26.29 15.95
N GLU A 23 11.09 26.84 14.77
CA GLU A 23 10.63 28.22 14.59
C GLU A 23 9.13 28.24 14.21
N LEU A 24 8.28 28.55 15.19
CA LEU A 24 6.83 28.66 15.03
C LEU A 24 6.44 30.03 14.45
N GLY A 25 6.65 30.21 13.14
CA GLY A 25 6.07 31.32 12.36
C GLY A 25 4.57 31.12 12.06
N PRO A 26 3.88 32.14 11.51
CA PRO A 26 2.47 32.01 11.12
C PRO A 26 2.26 30.87 10.12
N TRP A 27 1.27 30.03 10.43
CA TRP A 27 0.98 28.79 9.71
C TRP A 27 0.21 29.07 8.41
N ASN A 28 0.90 28.93 7.28
CA ASN A 28 0.32 29.25 5.99
C ASN A 28 -0.15 28.00 5.23
N ARG A 29 0.42 26.82 5.53
CA ARG A 29 0.17 25.53 4.84
C ARG A 29 0.52 24.33 5.73
N VAL A 30 -0.13 23.20 5.48
CA VAL A 30 0.25 21.91 6.08
C VAL A 30 1.38 21.29 5.26
N GLY A 31 2.47 20.86 5.92
CA GLY A 31 3.60 20.21 5.25
C GLY A 31 3.34 18.75 4.92
N ALA A 32 3.17 17.93 5.95
CA ALA A 32 2.97 16.48 5.83
C ALA A 32 1.75 16.02 6.64
N ILE A 33 1.04 15.01 6.15
CA ILE A 33 -0.02 14.31 6.89
C ILE A 33 0.17 12.80 6.78
N THR A 34 -0.10 12.08 7.87
CA THR A 34 -0.23 10.63 7.87
C THR A 34 -1.66 10.23 8.27
N ILE A 35 -2.28 9.35 7.49
CA ILE A 35 -3.63 8.84 7.75
C ILE A 35 -3.61 7.32 7.81
N LYS A 36 -4.18 6.77 8.88
CA LYS A 36 -4.44 5.34 9.01
C LYS A 36 -5.91 5.05 8.74
N ASN A 37 -6.19 3.89 8.14
CA ASN A 37 -7.52 3.49 7.69
C ASN A 37 -8.15 4.50 6.72
N PHE A 38 -7.38 4.90 5.69
CA PHE A 38 -7.84 5.88 4.71
C PHE A 38 -9.15 5.46 4.03
N ASP A 39 -10.11 6.38 4.03
CA ASP A 39 -11.46 6.23 3.48
C ASP A 39 -11.97 7.55 2.84
N GLY A 40 -13.25 7.57 2.45
CA GLY A 40 -13.86 8.74 1.82
C GLY A 40 -13.98 9.97 2.73
N GLU A 41 -14.13 9.77 4.04
CA GLU A 41 -14.16 10.88 5.01
C GLU A 41 -12.76 11.50 5.13
N SER A 42 -11.73 10.66 5.22
CA SER A 42 -10.32 11.06 5.23
C SER A 42 -9.91 11.79 3.95
N CYS A 43 -10.47 11.38 2.80
CA CYS A 43 -10.27 12.03 1.51
C CYS A 43 -10.68 13.50 1.53
N HIS A 44 -11.79 13.84 2.22
CA HIS A 44 -12.24 15.22 2.35
C HIS A 44 -11.23 16.08 3.13
N ALA A 45 -10.69 15.57 4.24
CA ALA A 45 -9.68 16.28 5.02
C ALA A 45 -8.42 16.57 4.20
N VAL A 46 -7.95 15.60 3.42
CA VAL A 46 -6.80 15.76 2.52
C VAL A 46 -7.06 16.81 1.44
N GLN A 47 -8.26 16.83 0.86
CA GLN A 47 -8.63 17.81 -0.18
C GLN A 47 -8.67 19.25 0.34
N VAL A 48 -9.01 19.44 1.62
CA VAL A 48 -9.06 20.76 2.28
C VAL A 48 -7.65 21.21 2.68
N LEU A 49 -6.89 20.34 3.34
CA LEU A 49 -5.58 20.69 3.90
C LEU A 49 -4.46 20.74 2.85
N ARG A 50 -4.59 19.94 1.79
CA ARG A 50 -3.65 19.81 0.67
C ARG A 50 -2.18 19.81 1.10
N PRO A 51 -1.76 18.86 1.96
CA PRO A 51 -0.36 18.77 2.34
C PRO A 51 0.55 18.53 1.13
N ALA A 52 1.81 18.96 1.22
CA ALA A 52 2.82 18.67 0.21
C ALA A 52 3.25 17.19 0.25
N GLU A 53 3.19 16.55 1.41
CA GLU A 53 3.52 15.14 1.61
C GLU A 53 2.37 14.40 2.27
N LEU A 54 2.04 13.22 1.75
CA LEU A 54 0.93 12.41 2.26
C LEU A 54 1.34 10.96 2.43
N THR A 55 1.14 10.43 3.62
CA THR A 55 1.24 8.99 3.90
C THR A 55 -0.15 8.45 4.21
N MET A 56 -0.59 7.42 3.50
CA MET A 56 -1.89 6.78 3.68
C MET A 56 -1.75 5.27 3.85
N GLU A 57 -2.42 4.74 4.86
CA GLU A 57 -2.57 3.31 5.10
C GLU A 57 -4.06 2.94 4.93
N TYR A 58 -4.36 2.07 3.97
CA TYR A 58 -5.72 1.58 3.73
C TYR A 58 -6.13 0.52 4.76
N PRO A 59 -7.43 0.34 5.02
CA PRO A 59 -7.90 -0.75 5.87
C PRO A 59 -7.60 -2.13 5.25
N CYS A 60 -7.42 -3.15 6.11
CA CYS A 60 -7.08 -4.53 5.69
C CYS A 60 -8.24 -5.30 5.04
N VAL A 61 -9.47 -4.77 5.07
CA VAL A 61 -10.66 -5.47 4.58
C VAL A 61 -11.63 -4.49 3.91
N GLY A 62 -12.42 -5.02 2.99
CA GLY A 62 -13.49 -4.27 2.33
C GLY A 62 -13.10 -3.73 0.96
N LYS A 63 -13.89 -2.76 0.49
CA LYS A 63 -13.67 -2.06 -0.77
C LYS A 63 -12.86 -0.80 -0.50
N LEU A 64 -11.70 -0.68 -1.11
CA LEU A 64 -10.84 0.48 -0.93
C LEU A 64 -11.26 1.61 -1.87
N GLU A 65 -11.25 2.84 -1.35
CA GLU A 65 -11.49 4.03 -2.14
C GLU A 65 -10.22 4.46 -2.87
N LYS A 66 -10.36 4.97 -4.09
CA LYS A 66 -9.22 5.46 -4.87
C LYS A 66 -8.87 6.85 -4.41
N PHE A 67 -7.60 7.06 -4.07
CA PHE A 67 -7.05 8.41 -3.92
C PHE A 67 -6.72 9.04 -5.28
N VAL A 68 -7.07 10.31 -5.45
CA VAL A 68 -6.73 11.13 -6.62
C VAL A 68 -5.79 12.24 -6.19
N PRO A 69 -4.53 12.26 -6.67
CA PRO A 69 -3.60 13.34 -6.38
C PRO A 69 -4.13 14.71 -6.78
N TYR A 70 -3.76 15.73 -6.01
CA TYR A 70 -4.11 17.13 -6.25
C TYR A 70 -2.88 17.96 -6.60
N PRO A 71 -3.04 19.12 -7.26
CA PRO A 71 -1.92 20.00 -7.58
C PRO A 71 -1.15 20.42 -6.32
N GLY A 72 0.17 20.28 -6.36
CA GLY A 72 1.06 20.63 -5.25
C GLY A 72 1.40 19.48 -4.31
N LEU A 73 0.82 18.29 -4.49
CA LEU A 73 1.30 17.07 -3.83
C LEU A 73 2.66 16.67 -4.42
N GLN A 74 3.69 16.66 -3.59
CA GLN A 74 5.07 16.34 -3.98
C GLN A 74 5.43 14.89 -3.69
N LYS A 75 4.98 14.36 -2.55
CA LYS A 75 5.27 13.00 -2.12
C LYS A 75 4.03 12.24 -1.66
N LEU A 76 3.91 10.98 -2.06
CA LEU A 76 2.83 10.08 -1.70
C LEU A 76 3.34 8.69 -1.29
N ASP A 77 3.17 8.35 -0.02
CA ASP A 77 3.43 7.02 0.50
C ASP A 77 2.11 6.28 0.74
N VAL A 78 1.92 5.12 0.11
CA VAL A 78 0.70 4.32 0.17
C VAL A 78 0.99 2.94 0.74
N THR A 79 0.21 2.51 1.71
CA THR A 79 0.23 1.14 2.23
C THR A 79 -1.13 0.49 1.98
N VAL A 80 -1.15 -0.59 1.21
CA VAL A 80 -2.33 -1.44 1.00
C VAL A 80 -2.08 -2.78 1.68
N PRO A 81 -2.51 -2.93 2.95
CA PRO A 81 -2.36 -4.19 3.65
C PRO A 81 -3.31 -5.25 3.05
N GLN A 82 -2.78 -6.46 2.92
CA GLN A 82 -3.53 -7.65 2.51
C GLN A 82 -4.25 -7.50 1.16
N LEU A 83 -3.49 -7.23 0.09
CA LEU A 83 -4.01 -7.09 -1.28
C LEU A 83 -5.04 -8.18 -1.67
N PHE A 84 -4.84 -9.42 -1.22
CA PHE A 84 -5.74 -10.54 -1.52
C PHE A 84 -7.10 -10.52 -0.79
N HIS A 85 -7.22 -9.77 0.30
CA HIS A 85 -8.46 -9.67 1.09
C HIS A 85 -9.26 -8.39 0.80
N VAL A 86 -8.70 -7.49 -0.01
CA VAL A 86 -9.34 -6.22 -0.36
C VAL A 86 -9.80 -6.22 -1.81
N ARG A 87 -10.92 -5.55 -2.07
CA ARG A 87 -11.40 -5.32 -3.44
C ARG A 87 -10.89 -3.97 -3.92
N LEU A 88 -9.92 -4.00 -4.83
CA LEU A 88 -9.45 -2.81 -5.54
C LEU A 88 -10.41 -2.45 -6.69
N CYS A 89 -10.67 -1.16 -6.88
CA CYS A 89 -11.30 -0.69 -8.10
C CYS A 89 -10.32 -0.77 -9.28
N LYS A 90 -10.83 -0.73 -10.52
CA LYS A 90 -9.98 -0.60 -11.70
C LYS A 90 -9.09 0.64 -11.57
N SER A 91 -7.83 0.49 -11.96
CA SER A 91 -6.86 1.59 -12.01
C SER A 91 -6.68 2.30 -10.65
N PHE A 92 -6.70 1.51 -9.57
CA PHE A 92 -6.52 1.97 -8.19
C PHE A 92 -5.22 2.77 -8.03
N PHE A 93 -4.14 2.30 -8.66
CA PHE A 93 -2.82 2.92 -8.61
C PHE A 93 -2.57 3.99 -9.69
N ASP A 94 -3.59 4.59 -10.31
CA ASP A 94 -3.38 5.62 -11.35
C ASP A 94 -2.60 6.85 -10.89
N PHE A 95 -2.46 7.08 -9.58
CA PHE A 95 -1.63 8.17 -9.07
C PHE A 95 -0.18 8.10 -9.59
N VAL A 96 0.32 6.93 -9.96
CA VAL A 96 1.66 6.76 -10.58
C VAL A 96 1.81 7.48 -11.91
N LYS A 97 0.70 7.87 -12.55
CA LYS A 97 0.68 8.65 -13.80
C LYS A 97 0.81 10.15 -13.55
N THR A 98 0.85 10.58 -12.28
CA THR A 98 0.91 12.00 -11.91
C THR A 98 2.32 12.54 -12.18
N PRO A 99 2.50 13.50 -13.10
CA PRO A 99 3.82 14.03 -13.41
C PRO A 99 4.47 14.71 -12.21
N GLY A 100 5.74 14.37 -11.94
CA GLY A 100 6.53 14.99 -10.87
C GLY A 100 6.18 14.54 -9.45
N LEU A 101 5.26 13.58 -9.28
CA LEU A 101 4.94 13.01 -7.98
C LEU A 101 5.98 11.93 -7.61
N GLU A 102 6.67 12.13 -6.49
CA GLU A 102 7.42 11.05 -5.85
C GLU A 102 6.44 10.14 -5.12
N PHE A 103 6.49 8.83 -5.39
CA PHE A 103 5.62 7.88 -4.69
C PHE A 103 6.33 6.62 -4.24
N SER A 104 5.78 6.03 -3.19
CA SER A 104 6.10 4.68 -2.71
C SER A 104 4.80 3.96 -2.37
N ALA A 105 4.59 2.78 -2.92
CA ALA A 105 3.40 1.97 -2.71
C ALA A 105 3.81 0.58 -2.19
N PHE A 106 3.52 0.32 -0.92
CA PHE A 106 3.59 -1.02 -0.36
C PHE A 106 2.28 -1.77 -0.61
N VAL A 107 2.38 -2.98 -1.13
CA VAL A 107 1.28 -3.93 -1.30
C VAL A 107 1.69 -5.28 -0.73
N GLY A 108 0.90 -5.83 0.18
CA GLY A 108 1.21 -7.12 0.80
C GLY A 108 0.69 -7.22 2.22
N ASN A 109 0.99 -8.31 2.92
CA ASN A 109 0.63 -8.45 4.33
C ASN A 109 1.80 -8.00 5.22
N PRO A 110 1.71 -6.86 5.92
CA PRO A 110 2.79 -6.42 6.81
C PRO A 110 2.90 -7.30 8.06
N ARG A 111 1.85 -8.04 8.41
CA ARG A 111 1.88 -9.06 9.46
C ARG A 111 2.17 -10.39 8.80
N GLU A 112 3.44 -10.77 8.81
CA GLU A 112 3.92 -12.11 8.43
C GLU A 112 3.17 -13.17 9.25
N TYR A 113 2.02 -13.63 8.76
CA TYR A 113 1.43 -14.85 9.27
C TYR A 113 2.35 -15.99 8.87
N LYS A 114 3.18 -16.37 9.84
CA LYS A 114 4.06 -17.53 9.82
C LYS A 114 3.31 -18.70 9.17
N LEU A 115 3.97 -19.29 8.16
CA LEU A 115 3.74 -20.62 7.60
C LEU A 115 2.73 -20.83 6.47
N GLN A 116 1.80 -19.92 6.14
CA GLN A 116 0.69 -20.30 5.24
C GLN A 116 0.73 -19.83 3.78
N HIS A 117 1.64 -18.93 3.38
CA HIS A 117 1.71 -18.54 1.97
C HIS A 117 3.14 -18.46 1.45
N MET A 118 3.80 -19.61 1.34
CA MET A 118 5.07 -19.74 0.62
C MET A 118 4.92 -19.31 -0.87
N SER A 119 3.71 -19.38 -1.45
CA SER A 119 3.39 -18.87 -2.79
C SER A 119 2.92 -17.41 -2.82
N ALA A 120 2.78 -16.71 -1.69
CA ALA A 120 2.19 -15.35 -1.67
C ALA A 120 2.96 -14.38 -2.56
N TRP A 121 4.29 -14.48 -2.61
CA TRP A 121 5.08 -13.65 -3.51
C TRP A 121 4.70 -13.87 -4.97
N ARG A 122 4.59 -15.13 -5.40
CA ARG A 122 4.22 -15.49 -6.77
C ARG A 122 2.81 -15.03 -7.11
N ASP A 123 1.87 -15.24 -6.20
CA ASP A 123 0.48 -14.83 -6.38
C ASP A 123 0.38 -13.30 -6.43
N LEU A 124 1.16 -12.60 -5.62
CA LEU A 124 1.26 -11.14 -5.62
C LEU A 124 1.84 -10.67 -6.95
N ARG A 125 2.96 -11.23 -7.38
CA ARG A 125 3.63 -10.93 -8.65
C ARG A 125 2.68 -11.07 -9.84
N LYS A 126 1.85 -12.11 -9.87
CA LYS A 126 0.79 -12.30 -10.90
C LYS A 126 -0.31 -11.24 -10.82
N SER A 127 -0.65 -10.77 -9.62
CA SER A 127 -1.70 -9.77 -9.40
C SER A 127 -1.25 -8.33 -9.66
N LEU A 128 0.05 -8.03 -9.52
CA LEU A 128 0.59 -6.68 -9.66
C LEU A 128 0.25 -6.02 -11.02
N PRO A 129 0.46 -6.67 -12.19
CA PRO A 129 0.07 -6.07 -13.48
C PRO A 129 -1.43 -5.75 -13.57
N VAL A 130 -2.28 -6.57 -12.95
CA VAL A 130 -3.74 -6.36 -12.92
C VAL A 130 -4.09 -5.15 -12.05
N ALA A 131 -3.44 -5.02 -10.90
CA ALA A 131 -3.67 -3.91 -9.97
C ALA A 131 -3.23 -2.55 -10.55
N PHE A 132 -2.10 -2.54 -11.27
CA PHE A 132 -1.53 -1.36 -11.90
C PHE A 132 -2.07 -1.06 -13.31
N ASN A 133 -2.95 -1.91 -13.85
CA ASN A 133 -3.73 -1.77 -15.09
C ASN A 133 -3.30 -0.65 -16.07
N SER A 134 -2.73 -1.05 -17.22
CA SER A 134 -2.22 -0.14 -18.25
C SER A 134 -1.05 0.74 -17.81
N VAL A 135 -0.36 0.35 -16.73
CA VAL A 135 0.92 0.91 -16.32
C VAL A 135 1.99 -0.15 -16.49
N ASP A 136 3.09 0.24 -17.13
CA ASP A 136 4.26 -0.59 -17.28
C ASP A 136 5.09 -0.56 -15.98
N LEU A 137 5.04 -1.66 -15.22
CA LEU A 137 5.77 -1.80 -13.96
C LEU A 137 7.30 -1.76 -14.14
N THR A 138 7.80 -1.98 -15.37
CA THR A 138 9.23 -1.90 -15.65
C THR A 138 9.78 -0.47 -15.62
N GLN A 139 8.90 0.54 -15.52
CA GLN A 139 9.28 1.94 -15.37
C GLN A 139 9.55 2.35 -13.92
N PHE A 140 9.28 1.47 -12.96
CA PHE A 140 9.34 1.75 -11.53
C PHE A 140 10.28 0.81 -10.80
N ASN A 141 10.80 1.24 -9.66
CA ASN A 141 11.50 0.33 -8.77
C ASN A 141 10.48 -0.62 -8.13
N VAL A 142 10.63 -1.92 -8.35
CA VAL A 142 9.81 -2.95 -7.72
C VAL A 142 10.71 -3.85 -6.88
N LYS A 143 10.63 -3.65 -5.56
CA LYS A 143 11.40 -4.40 -4.57
C LYS A 143 10.48 -5.37 -3.84
N ARG A 144 10.91 -6.61 -3.66
CA ARG A 144 10.26 -7.55 -2.74
C ARG A 144 10.52 -7.11 -1.30
N THR A 145 9.46 -7.04 -0.51
CA THR A 145 9.51 -6.70 0.92
C THR A 145 8.98 -7.88 1.71
N GLY A 146 9.88 -8.59 2.38
CA GLY A 146 9.59 -9.83 3.08
C GLY A 146 9.14 -10.96 2.14
N TRP A 147 8.36 -11.91 2.69
CA TRP A 147 7.90 -13.09 1.93
C TRP A 147 6.63 -12.84 1.12
N THR A 148 5.88 -11.79 1.44
CA THR A 148 4.49 -11.64 0.96
C THR A 148 4.16 -10.25 0.42
N GLY A 149 5.15 -9.36 0.31
CA GLY A 149 4.92 -7.96 -0.08
C GLY A 149 5.86 -7.46 -1.16
N ALA A 150 5.45 -6.36 -1.79
CA ALA A 150 6.23 -5.57 -2.71
C ALA A 150 6.17 -4.10 -2.30
N THR A 151 7.28 -3.40 -2.48
CA THR A 151 7.30 -1.93 -2.52
C THR A 151 7.55 -1.50 -3.96
N ILE A 152 6.65 -0.69 -4.50
CA ILE A 152 6.75 -0.08 -5.82
C ILE A 152 7.00 1.41 -5.64
N SER A 153 8.11 1.94 -6.15
CA SER A 153 8.44 3.36 -6.01
C SER A 153 8.80 4.05 -7.33
N SER A 154 8.53 5.34 -7.40
CA SER A 154 8.94 6.21 -8.51
C SER A 154 10.46 6.20 -8.70
N VAL A 155 10.89 6.29 -9.95
CA VAL A 155 12.29 6.52 -10.33
C VAL A 155 12.47 8.00 -10.63
N LYS A 156 13.62 8.59 -10.26
CA LYS A 156 13.88 10.01 -10.54
C LYS A 156 13.99 10.23 -12.04
N ALA A 157 13.66 11.44 -12.49
CA ALA A 157 13.75 11.81 -13.89
C ALA A 157 15.18 11.61 -14.42
N GLY A 158 15.31 10.81 -15.48
CA GLY A 158 16.61 10.48 -16.11
C GLY A 158 17.32 9.26 -15.52
N GLU A 159 16.84 8.69 -14.41
CA GLU A 159 17.36 7.44 -13.86
C GLU A 159 16.64 6.22 -14.44
N LYS A 160 17.27 5.05 -14.34
CA LYS A 160 16.66 3.76 -14.66
C LYS A 160 16.26 3.05 -13.36
N PRO A 161 15.23 2.19 -13.39
CA PRO A 161 14.93 1.35 -12.25
C PRO A 161 16.12 0.45 -11.89
N GLU A 162 16.40 0.35 -10.60
CA GLU A 162 17.47 -0.46 -10.02
C GLU A 162 16.98 -1.84 -9.57
N CYS A 163 15.69 -1.95 -9.24
CA CYS A 163 15.09 -3.18 -8.70
C CYS A 163 13.88 -3.59 -9.54
N GLN A 164 13.84 -4.86 -9.96
CA GLN A 164 12.79 -5.42 -10.82
C GLN A 164 12.33 -6.80 -10.33
N ALA A 165 12.08 -6.95 -9.03
CA ALA A 165 11.77 -8.25 -8.42
C ALA A 165 10.51 -8.93 -9.02
N HIS A 166 9.61 -8.15 -9.63
CA HIS A 166 8.41 -8.69 -10.26
C HIS A 166 8.65 -9.44 -11.57
N ILE A 167 9.86 -9.35 -12.16
CA ILE A 167 10.22 -10.14 -13.33
C ILE A 167 10.54 -11.57 -12.87
N PRO A 168 9.89 -12.61 -13.43
CA PRO A 168 10.21 -13.99 -13.08
C PRO A 168 11.65 -14.36 -13.39
N GLU A 169 12.33 -14.97 -12.42
CA GLU A 169 13.66 -15.56 -12.60
C GLU A 169 13.55 -17.07 -12.41
N PRO A 170 13.71 -17.89 -13.48
CA PRO A 170 13.41 -19.32 -13.42
C PRO A 170 14.18 -20.07 -12.34
N GLU A 171 15.46 -19.75 -12.16
CA GLU A 171 16.32 -20.43 -11.18
C GLU A 171 15.91 -20.09 -9.74
N GLN A 172 15.62 -18.82 -9.46
CA GLN A 172 15.14 -18.40 -8.14
C GLN A 172 13.74 -18.97 -7.86
N ASP A 173 12.86 -18.94 -8.86
CA ASP A 173 11.50 -19.47 -8.73
C ASP A 173 11.51 -20.98 -8.46
N LEU A 174 12.43 -21.74 -9.07
CA LEU A 174 12.61 -23.18 -8.82
C LEU A 174 13.16 -23.45 -7.43
N GLN A 175 14.19 -22.71 -6.99
CA GLN A 175 14.73 -22.86 -5.62
C GLN A 175 13.66 -22.57 -4.56
N GLU A 176 12.80 -21.57 -4.80
CA GLU A 176 11.67 -21.28 -3.93
C GLU A 176 10.63 -22.41 -3.91
N GLU A 177 10.36 -23.06 -5.05
CA GLU A 177 9.49 -24.24 -5.10
C GLU A 177 10.05 -25.42 -4.32
N GLU A 178 11.35 -25.69 -4.44
CA GLU A 178 12.02 -26.77 -3.74
C GLU A 178 12.03 -26.53 -2.22
N LEU A 179 12.33 -25.30 -1.80
CA LEU A 179 12.23 -24.87 -0.41
C LEU A 179 10.78 -25.02 0.10
N GLN A 180 9.80 -24.57 -0.68
CA GLN A 180 8.37 -24.69 -0.34
C GLN A 180 7.96 -26.16 -0.16
N ALA A 181 8.35 -27.04 -1.08
CA ALA A 181 8.07 -28.47 -0.97
C ALA A 181 8.67 -29.03 0.32
N MET A 182 9.94 -28.73 0.61
CA MET A 182 10.65 -29.22 1.79
C MET A 182 9.99 -28.79 3.11
N TYR A 183 9.57 -27.53 3.22
CA TYR A 183 8.88 -27.03 4.42
C TYR A 183 7.46 -27.58 4.56
N GLY A 184 6.74 -27.77 3.45
CA GLY A 184 5.43 -28.43 3.45
C GLY A 184 5.49 -29.87 3.99
N TRP A 185 6.49 -30.64 3.56
CA TRP A 185 6.75 -31.99 4.08
C TRP A 185 7.04 -32.01 5.59
N ARG A 186 7.84 -31.06 6.10
CA ARG A 186 8.15 -30.96 7.53
C ARG A 186 6.94 -30.59 8.39
N ALA A 187 6.07 -29.70 7.89
CA ALA A 187 4.86 -29.30 8.59
C ALA A 187 3.84 -30.46 8.68
N ALA A 188 3.64 -31.20 7.57
CA ALA A 188 2.75 -32.36 7.52
C ALA A 188 3.20 -33.49 8.46
N ARG A 189 4.51 -33.72 8.56
CA ARG A 189 5.07 -34.74 9.45
C ARG A 189 4.89 -34.40 10.93
N LYS A 190 5.04 -33.14 11.32
CA LYS A 190 4.78 -32.67 12.69
C LYS A 190 3.31 -32.77 13.11
N LEU A 191 2.38 -32.62 12.16
CA LEU A 191 0.95 -32.82 12.41
C LEU A 191 0.64 -34.30 12.68
N HIS A 192 1.20 -35.21 11.87
CA HIS A 192 1.05 -36.66 12.07
C HIS A 192 1.67 -37.18 13.37
N GLU A 193 2.79 -36.60 13.84
CA GLU A 193 3.41 -36.96 15.12
C GLU A 193 2.64 -36.44 16.36
N HIS A 194 1.70 -35.50 16.19
CA HIS A 194 0.87 -34.95 17.27
C HIS A 194 -0.53 -35.58 17.36
N GLU A 195 -0.95 -36.32 16.33
CA GLU A 195 -2.24 -37.03 16.26
C GLU A 195 -2.12 -38.54 16.59
N ALA A 196 -0.90 -39.04 16.80
CA ALA A 196 -0.58 -40.42 17.20
C ALA A 196 -0.18 -40.50 18.68
#